data_AF-A0A7C3QL76-F1
#
_entry.id   AF-A0A7C3QL76-F1
#
_cell.length_a   1.000
_cell.length_b   1.000
_cell.length_c   1.000
_cell.angle_alpha   90.00
_cell.angle_beta   90.00
_cell.angle_gamma   90.00
#
_symmetry.space_group_name_H-M   'P 1'
#
loop_
_entity.id
_entity.type
_entity.pdbx_description
1 polymer ?
#
loop_
_entity_poly.entity_id
_entity_poly.type
_entity_poly.pdbx_seq_one_letter_code
_entity_poly.pdbx_strand_id
1 'polypeptide(L)'
;MRIFKTLILVTFILSSFILPAPPSAQAATLPTGFQESIVFSGLTSPSNIRFSPDGRVFVAEKSGLIKVFDNLSDTTPTVFADLRTNTHNFWDRGMLGMALDPDFPTHPYIYVLYTYDAAIGATAPRWGTAGATSDGCPTPPGATTDGCLVSGRLSRLQANGNVMTGPEQVLIEDWCQQFPSHSVGDLVFGADGALYVSGGDGANFNNIDYGQSGGTNAGYQKNPCGDPPAGVGGTMTPPTAEGGALRSQSLRRPAGEPVTLDGTIIRIDPDTGLALPDNPLISHTSANARRIVAYGLRNPFRLAVRPGTNEIWIGDVGWNSREEMNRVADPTDSYVDNFGWPCYEGNKKQSSYDTADLTICENLYIEGTSAITAPYYSYSHSAQVVTGENCPTGSTSISGIAFQYGNSSPYPIAYQDALFFADYSRDCIWAMFKGADGLPDPASIQTLVDGASNPVDIEMGPDGYLYYADFDGGTIRRIEYYGQNQPPIVAATANPTYGAAPLNVSFDASASSDPDVGDTLSYAWDLDGDGAYDDSTLAQPSYIYPIGNHTVRVRVTDNHGAYAISDPILISSGNTPPTPQINTPTLGTTWKVGDTINFSGSATDGQDASIPASAFTWTLIMHHCPSNCHTHPIQSF
;
A
#
# COMPACT_ATOMS: atom_id res chain seq x y z
N MET A 1 -37.77 -49.09 -4.69
CA MET A 1 -37.90 -49.33 -3.23
C MET A 1 -38.09 -47.97 -2.56
N ARG A 2 -39.25 -47.73 -1.94
CA ARG A 2 -39.59 -46.45 -1.28
C ARG A 2 -38.84 -46.33 0.04
N ILE A 3 -38.27 -45.17 0.36
CA ILE A 3 -37.96 -44.77 1.74
C ILE A 3 -38.39 -43.31 1.92
N PHE A 4 -39.32 -43.12 2.87
CA PHE A 4 -39.82 -41.84 3.38
C PHE A 4 -38.74 -41.14 4.21
N LYS A 5 -38.68 -39.80 4.15
CA LYS A 5 -38.01 -38.97 5.17
C LYS A 5 -39.06 -38.13 5.89
N THR A 6 -39.09 -38.30 7.20
CA THR A 6 -39.92 -37.61 8.20
C THR A 6 -39.48 -36.15 8.33
N LEU A 7 -40.45 -35.23 8.36
CA LEU A 7 -40.26 -33.80 8.62
C LEU A 7 -40.40 -33.56 10.14
N ILE A 8 -39.38 -33.00 10.79
CA ILE A 8 -39.47 -32.43 12.15
C ILE A 8 -39.52 -30.92 12.00
N LEU A 9 -40.60 -30.32 12.51
CA LEU A 9 -40.81 -28.88 12.54
C LEU A 9 -40.11 -28.30 13.79
N VAL A 10 -39.09 -27.47 13.59
CA VAL A 10 -38.45 -26.67 14.65
C VAL A 10 -38.87 -25.22 14.46
N THR A 11 -39.68 -24.71 15.37
CA THR A 11 -40.16 -23.32 15.38
C THR A 11 -39.03 -22.42 15.91
N PHE A 12 -38.45 -21.57 15.05
CA PHE A 12 -37.51 -20.53 15.47
C PHE A 12 -38.27 -19.24 15.80
N ILE A 13 -38.11 -18.78 17.04
CA ILE A 13 -38.53 -17.46 17.52
C ILE A 13 -37.48 -16.46 17.00
N LEU A 14 -37.88 -15.50 16.16
CA LEU A 14 -37.02 -14.38 15.78
C LEU A 14 -36.90 -13.42 16.98
N SER A 15 -35.77 -13.47 17.66
CA SER A 15 -35.31 -12.39 18.53
C SER A 15 -34.45 -11.44 17.70
N SER A 16 -34.90 -10.19 17.54
CA SER A 16 -34.14 -9.13 16.88
C SER A 16 -32.86 -8.83 17.67
N PHE A 17 -31.73 -9.38 17.22
CA PHE A 17 -30.41 -8.94 17.68
C PHE A 17 -30.07 -7.64 16.94
N ILE A 18 -30.08 -6.53 17.67
CA ILE A 18 -29.41 -5.30 17.25
C ILE A 18 -27.92 -5.63 17.28
N LEU A 19 -27.30 -5.75 16.10
CA LEU A 19 -25.84 -5.84 16.00
C LEU A 19 -25.26 -4.52 16.49
N PRO A 20 -24.28 -4.51 17.42
CA PRO A 20 -23.56 -3.30 17.76
C PRO A 20 -22.87 -2.77 16.51
N ALA A 21 -22.87 -1.44 16.34
CA ALA A 21 -22.04 -0.79 15.34
C ALA A 21 -20.58 -1.25 15.51
N PRO A 22 -19.80 -1.41 14.43
CA PRO A 22 -18.38 -1.68 14.55
C PRO A 22 -17.76 -0.61 15.48
N PRO A 23 -16.82 -0.99 16.36
CA PRO A 23 -16.10 -0.01 17.16
C PRO A 23 -15.50 1.03 16.21
N SER A 24 -15.76 2.31 16.45
CA SER A 24 -15.06 3.40 15.78
C SER A 24 -13.56 3.13 15.93
N ALA A 25 -12.82 3.16 14.82
CA ALA A 25 -11.36 3.09 14.86
C ALA A 25 -10.85 4.08 15.92
N GLN A 26 -10.05 3.58 16.86
CA GLN A 26 -9.43 4.45 17.87
C GLN A 26 -8.52 5.42 17.12
N ALA A 27 -8.62 6.71 17.41
CA ALA A 27 -7.72 7.70 16.82
C ALA A 27 -6.28 7.37 17.18
N ALA A 28 -5.36 7.60 16.24
CA ALA A 28 -3.94 7.41 16.46
C ALA A 28 -3.48 8.23 17.68
N THR A 29 -2.61 7.65 18.50
CA THR A 29 -1.95 8.32 19.62
C THR A 29 -0.54 8.70 19.22
N LEU A 30 -0.20 9.98 19.37
CA LEU A 30 1.11 10.54 19.03
C LEU A 30 1.77 11.16 20.27
N PRO A 31 3.11 11.31 20.29
CA PRO A 31 3.81 12.06 21.33
C PRO A 31 3.31 13.51 21.43
N THR A 32 3.44 14.12 22.61
CA THR A 32 3.06 15.52 22.85
C THR A 32 3.68 16.46 21.81
N GLY A 33 2.86 17.38 21.29
CA GLY A 33 3.24 18.32 20.24
C GLY A 33 3.11 17.77 18.83
N PHE A 34 2.93 16.46 18.64
CA PHE A 34 2.67 15.87 17.33
C PHE A 34 1.17 15.69 17.07
N GLN A 35 0.77 15.92 15.83
CA GLN A 35 -0.61 15.74 15.37
C GLN A 35 -0.62 15.13 13.98
N GLU A 36 -1.66 14.36 13.70
CA GLU A 36 -1.91 13.79 12.39
C GLU A 36 -2.98 14.58 11.64
N SER A 37 -2.83 14.71 10.33
CA SER A 37 -3.82 15.28 9.42
C SER A 37 -3.98 14.42 8.17
N ILE A 38 -5.17 14.43 7.57
CA ILE A 38 -5.41 13.86 6.24
C ILE A 38 -5.09 14.95 5.21
N VAL A 39 -4.21 14.62 4.27
CA VAL A 39 -3.76 15.52 3.19
C VAL A 39 -4.58 15.28 1.93
N PHE A 40 -4.70 14.01 1.53
CA PHE A 40 -5.51 13.59 0.38
C PHE A 40 -6.46 12.48 0.79
N SER A 41 -7.64 12.45 0.19
CA SER A 41 -8.66 11.43 0.40
C SER A 41 -9.29 11.00 -0.94
N GLY A 42 -10.15 9.98 -0.92
CA GLY A 42 -10.80 9.47 -2.13
C GLY A 42 -9.88 8.64 -3.04
N LEU A 43 -8.79 8.12 -2.47
CA LEU A 43 -7.91 7.17 -3.13
C LEU A 43 -8.41 5.74 -2.91
N THR A 44 -7.94 4.79 -3.71
CA THR A 44 -8.24 3.36 -3.56
C THR A 44 -6.95 2.59 -3.40
N SER A 45 -6.68 2.07 -2.20
CA SER A 45 -5.47 1.30 -1.91
C SER A 45 -4.18 2.00 -2.37
N PRO A 46 -3.92 3.25 -1.91
CA PRO A 46 -2.70 3.96 -2.24
C PRO A 46 -1.49 3.15 -1.75
N SER A 47 -0.53 2.93 -2.63
CA SER A 47 0.65 2.11 -2.39
C SER A 47 1.95 2.89 -2.36
N ASN A 48 2.01 4.08 -2.97
CA ASN A 48 3.19 4.93 -2.96
C ASN A 48 2.82 6.41 -2.93
N ILE A 49 3.67 7.23 -2.30
CA ILE A 49 3.64 8.69 -2.39
C ILE A 49 5.02 9.24 -2.75
N ARG A 50 5.12 10.08 -3.79
CA ARG A 50 6.37 10.75 -4.16
C ARG A 50 6.14 12.23 -4.43
N PHE A 51 7.00 13.06 -3.85
CA PHE A 51 6.99 14.50 -4.01
C PHE A 51 7.97 14.91 -5.11
N SER A 52 7.51 15.76 -6.01
CA SER A 52 8.37 16.35 -7.03
C SER A 52 8.95 17.70 -6.56
N PRO A 53 10.15 18.07 -7.02
CA PRO A 53 10.75 19.38 -6.70
C PRO A 53 9.93 20.60 -7.15
N ASP A 54 9.01 20.43 -8.12
CA ASP A 54 8.11 21.49 -8.59
C ASP A 54 6.81 21.63 -7.78
N GLY A 55 6.66 20.84 -6.71
CA GLY A 55 5.56 20.94 -5.75
C GLY A 55 4.40 19.97 -5.98
N ARG A 56 4.39 19.22 -7.11
CA ARG A 56 3.38 18.19 -7.37
C ARG A 56 3.59 16.96 -6.52
N VAL A 57 2.50 16.24 -6.25
CA VAL A 57 2.52 14.99 -5.50
C VAL A 57 1.94 13.87 -6.35
N PHE A 58 2.72 12.79 -6.52
CA PHE A 58 2.29 11.61 -7.23
C PHE A 58 1.90 10.53 -6.23
N VAL A 59 0.72 9.94 -6.43
CA VAL A 59 0.22 8.84 -5.61
C VAL A 59 -0.10 7.66 -6.53
N ALA A 60 0.56 6.54 -6.30
CA ALA A 60 0.22 5.29 -6.98
C ALA A 60 -0.86 4.55 -6.19
N GLU A 61 -1.81 3.96 -6.90
CA GLU A 61 -2.77 3.01 -6.35
C GLU A 61 -2.37 1.60 -6.77
N LYS A 62 -2.56 0.63 -5.88
CA LYS A 62 -2.15 -0.77 -6.09
C LYS A 62 -2.68 -1.40 -7.39
N SER A 63 -3.78 -0.88 -7.93
CA SER A 63 -4.35 -1.30 -9.23
C SER A 63 -3.48 -0.95 -10.45
N GLY A 64 -2.52 -0.03 -10.34
CA GLY A 64 -1.75 0.47 -11.48
C GLY A 64 -2.23 1.84 -11.98
N LEU A 65 -3.14 2.50 -11.27
CA LEU A 65 -3.42 3.93 -11.49
C LEU A 65 -2.34 4.78 -10.80
N ILE A 66 -1.91 5.83 -11.47
CA ILE A 66 -1.05 6.87 -10.89
C ILE A 66 -1.81 8.18 -10.99
N LYS A 67 -2.00 8.83 -9.85
CA LYS A 67 -2.66 10.12 -9.71
C LYS A 67 -1.60 11.19 -9.41
N VAL A 68 -1.82 12.39 -9.92
CA VAL A 68 -0.99 13.57 -9.61
C VAL A 68 -1.87 14.69 -9.09
N PHE A 69 -1.42 15.28 -7.99
CA PHE A 69 -1.97 16.48 -7.38
C PHE A 69 -1.05 17.65 -7.70
N ASP A 70 -1.62 18.81 -8.03
CA ASP A 70 -0.85 20.00 -8.39
C ASP A 70 0.00 20.52 -7.22
N ASN A 71 -0.47 20.30 -5.99
CA ASN A 71 0.22 20.61 -4.73
C ASN A 71 -0.55 20.01 -3.54
N LEU A 72 -0.06 20.22 -2.32
CA LEU A 72 -0.67 19.72 -1.07
C LEU A 72 -2.08 20.24 -0.77
N SER A 73 -2.55 21.31 -1.43
CA SER A 73 -3.90 21.85 -1.24
C SER A 73 -4.89 21.42 -2.33
N ASP A 74 -4.41 20.68 -3.35
CA ASP A 74 -5.25 20.16 -4.41
C ASP A 74 -6.08 18.97 -3.90
N THR A 75 -7.39 19.02 -4.11
CA THR A 75 -8.33 17.97 -3.70
C THR A 75 -8.82 17.14 -4.88
N THR A 76 -8.40 17.46 -6.09
CA THR A 76 -8.89 16.89 -7.35
C THR A 76 -7.75 16.39 -8.22
N PRO A 77 -7.24 15.17 -8.00
CA PRO A 77 -6.09 14.68 -8.74
C PRO A 77 -6.40 14.46 -10.22
N THR A 78 -5.38 14.62 -11.05
CA THR A 78 -5.39 14.16 -12.45
C THR A 78 -4.87 12.72 -12.51
N VAL A 79 -5.46 11.87 -13.35
CA VAL A 79 -4.88 10.55 -13.66
C VAL A 79 -3.67 10.77 -14.56
N PHE A 80 -2.47 10.54 -14.02
CA PHE A 80 -1.20 10.64 -14.75
C PHE A 80 -1.03 9.46 -15.71
N ALA A 81 -1.20 8.24 -15.21
CA ALA A 81 -1.06 7.01 -15.98
C ALA A 81 -2.07 5.95 -15.52
N ASP A 82 -2.47 5.09 -16.45
CA ASP A 82 -3.35 3.94 -16.21
C ASP A 82 -2.68 2.66 -16.73
N LEU A 83 -2.07 1.92 -15.83
CA LEU A 83 -1.38 0.66 -16.08
C LEU A 83 -2.20 -0.55 -15.61
N ARG A 84 -3.49 -0.38 -15.32
CA ARG A 84 -4.37 -1.46 -14.80
C ARG A 84 -4.39 -2.70 -15.70
N THR A 85 -4.42 -2.52 -17.02
CA THR A 85 -4.36 -3.63 -17.98
C THR A 85 -3.07 -4.45 -17.88
N ASN A 86 -1.98 -3.84 -17.44
CA ASN A 86 -0.68 -4.50 -17.30
C ASN A 86 -0.45 -5.03 -15.88
N THR A 87 -1.20 -4.58 -14.88
CA THR A 87 -0.88 -4.77 -13.46
C THR A 87 -1.77 -5.85 -12.86
N HIS A 88 -1.20 -6.98 -12.44
CA HIS A 88 -1.94 -7.99 -11.67
C HIS A 88 -1.94 -7.59 -10.21
N ASN A 89 -3.08 -7.22 -9.64
CA ASN A 89 -3.14 -6.68 -8.28
C ASN A 89 -3.82 -7.59 -7.24
N PHE A 90 -3.78 -8.90 -7.43
CA PHE A 90 -4.37 -9.86 -6.50
C PHE A 90 -3.49 -10.06 -5.24
N TRP A 91 -4.09 -9.92 -4.06
CA TRP A 91 -3.42 -10.01 -2.73
C TRP A 91 -2.24 -9.06 -2.60
N ASP A 92 -1.00 -9.50 -2.42
CA ASP A 92 0.12 -8.56 -2.17
C ASP A 92 0.69 -7.99 -3.49
N ARG A 93 0.21 -8.47 -4.63
CA ARG A 93 0.64 -8.01 -5.95
C ARG A 93 0.03 -6.65 -6.30
N GLY A 94 0.67 -5.95 -7.23
CA GLY A 94 0.14 -4.70 -7.80
C GLY A 94 1.23 -3.73 -8.22
N MET A 95 0.88 -2.44 -8.25
CA MET A 95 1.83 -1.33 -8.31
C MET A 95 2.43 -1.12 -6.92
N LEU A 96 3.69 -1.52 -6.71
CA LEU A 96 4.30 -1.57 -5.38
C LEU A 96 5.41 -0.55 -5.18
N GLY A 97 6.12 -0.20 -6.26
CA GLY A 97 7.21 0.77 -6.22
C GLY A 97 7.00 1.91 -7.21
N MET A 98 7.35 3.13 -6.78
CA MET A 98 7.41 4.31 -7.65
C MET A 98 8.56 5.21 -7.22
N ALA A 99 9.30 5.78 -8.17
CA ALA A 99 10.28 6.83 -7.91
C ALA A 99 10.22 7.90 -9.01
N LEU A 100 10.49 9.15 -8.64
CA LEU A 100 10.69 10.22 -9.61
C LEU A 100 12.18 10.35 -9.93
N ASP A 101 12.50 10.73 -11.16
CA ASP A 101 13.87 11.10 -11.51
C ASP A 101 14.36 12.24 -10.59
N PRO A 102 15.60 12.20 -10.06
CA PRO A 102 16.11 13.24 -9.17
C PRO A 102 16.11 14.65 -9.80
N ASP A 103 16.21 14.74 -11.12
CA ASP A 103 16.21 15.99 -11.88
C ASP A 103 14.80 16.36 -12.42
N PHE A 104 13.75 15.71 -11.95
CA PHE A 104 12.37 16.03 -12.32
C PHE A 104 12.01 17.48 -11.90
N PRO A 105 11.32 18.27 -12.74
CA PRO A 105 10.70 17.92 -14.02
C PRO A 105 11.60 18.12 -15.25
N THR A 106 12.86 18.51 -15.08
CA THR A 106 13.77 18.76 -16.23
C THR A 106 14.17 17.47 -16.93
N HIS A 107 14.26 16.37 -16.16
CA HIS A 107 14.25 15.01 -16.66
C HIS A 107 12.88 14.40 -16.31
N PRO A 108 11.88 14.48 -17.21
CA PRO A 108 10.48 14.26 -16.88
C PRO A 108 10.12 12.76 -16.84
N TYR A 109 10.87 11.98 -16.07
CA TYR A 109 10.69 10.53 -15.96
C TYR A 109 10.19 10.11 -14.58
N ILE A 110 9.27 9.14 -14.62
CA ILE A 110 8.76 8.42 -13.45
C ILE A 110 9.06 6.95 -13.67
N TYR A 111 9.60 6.30 -12.65
CA TYR A 111 9.97 4.90 -12.66
C TYR A 111 8.99 4.13 -11.81
N VAL A 112 8.53 2.98 -12.31
CA VAL A 112 7.48 2.18 -11.67
C VAL A 112 7.89 0.71 -11.63
N LEU A 113 7.58 0.06 -10.52
CA LEU A 113 7.83 -1.36 -10.30
C LEU A 113 6.54 -2.04 -9.87
N TYR A 114 6.11 -3.02 -10.65
CA TYR A 114 4.81 -3.64 -10.45
C TYR A 114 4.79 -5.10 -10.88
N THR A 115 3.78 -5.82 -10.41
CA THR A 115 3.49 -7.18 -10.86
C THR A 115 2.85 -7.13 -12.24
N TYR A 116 3.58 -7.54 -13.28
CA TYR A 116 3.07 -7.60 -14.63
C TYR A 116 2.17 -8.81 -14.82
N ASP A 117 0.95 -8.60 -15.34
CA ASP A 117 -0.06 -9.63 -15.53
C ASP A 117 0.20 -10.55 -16.72
N ALA A 118 1.41 -11.11 -16.80
CA ALA A 118 1.77 -12.16 -17.73
C ALA A 118 3.01 -12.91 -17.22
N ALA A 119 3.27 -14.10 -17.77
CA ALA A 119 4.58 -14.72 -17.58
C ALA A 119 5.65 -13.92 -18.35
N ILE A 120 6.92 -14.09 -17.98
CA ILE A 120 8.05 -13.45 -18.67
C ILE A 120 7.96 -13.68 -20.18
N GLY A 121 7.95 -12.58 -20.96
CA GLY A 121 7.88 -12.59 -22.42
C GLY A 121 6.48 -12.82 -23.00
N ALA A 122 5.44 -12.94 -22.17
CA ALA A 122 4.05 -13.01 -22.60
C ALA A 122 3.38 -11.61 -22.59
N THR A 123 2.10 -11.56 -22.95
CA THR A 123 1.33 -10.31 -23.07
C THR A 123 0.22 -10.26 -22.02
N ALA A 124 0.14 -9.14 -21.30
CA ALA A 124 -0.93 -8.84 -20.36
C ALA A 124 -2.20 -8.29 -21.06
N PRO A 125 -3.38 -8.42 -20.44
CA PRO A 125 -3.62 -9.17 -19.20
C PRO A 125 -3.77 -10.67 -19.48
N ARG A 126 -3.14 -11.51 -18.66
CA ARG A 126 -3.32 -12.96 -18.65
C ARG A 126 -4.43 -13.36 -17.71
N TRP A 127 -4.54 -12.69 -16.58
CA TRP A 127 -5.54 -12.91 -15.54
C TRP A 127 -6.50 -11.71 -15.50
N GLY A 128 -7.61 -11.82 -14.78
CA GLY A 128 -8.49 -10.67 -14.59
C GLY A 128 -9.11 -10.08 -15.87
N THR A 129 -9.35 -8.76 -15.88
CA THR A 129 -10.01 -8.03 -16.97
C THR A 129 -9.27 -6.73 -17.24
N ALA A 130 -8.98 -6.45 -18.52
CA ALA A 130 -8.29 -5.23 -18.93
C ALA A 130 -8.93 -3.97 -18.33
N GLY A 131 -8.12 -3.14 -17.68
CA GLY A 131 -8.54 -1.88 -17.06
C GLY A 131 -9.34 -2.02 -15.77
N ALA A 132 -9.51 -3.22 -15.21
CA ALA A 132 -10.18 -3.39 -13.92
C ALA A 132 -9.33 -2.86 -12.77
N THR A 133 -9.96 -2.41 -11.68
CA THR A 133 -9.27 -1.98 -10.45
C THR A 133 -8.94 -3.13 -9.50
N SER A 134 -9.39 -4.34 -9.83
CA SER A 134 -9.14 -5.55 -9.05
C SER A 134 -9.11 -6.76 -9.99
N ASP A 135 -8.02 -7.51 -9.92
CA ASP A 135 -7.85 -8.77 -10.63
C ASP A 135 -7.98 -9.96 -9.69
N GLY A 136 -8.62 -11.01 -10.18
CA GLY A 136 -8.70 -12.29 -9.49
C GLY A 136 -7.66 -13.28 -9.98
N CYS A 137 -7.33 -14.25 -9.13
CA CYS A 137 -6.73 -15.50 -9.58
C CYS A 137 -7.83 -16.59 -9.68
N PRO A 138 -8.16 -17.09 -10.89
CA PRO A 138 -9.24 -18.07 -11.04
C PRO A 138 -8.90 -19.39 -10.34
N THR A 139 -9.93 -20.19 -10.02
CA THR A 139 -9.78 -21.55 -9.51
C THR A 139 -10.46 -22.51 -10.47
N PRO A 140 -9.72 -23.28 -11.30
CA PRO A 140 -8.25 -23.36 -11.40
C PRO A 140 -7.58 -22.12 -12.08
N PRO A 141 -6.27 -21.84 -11.89
CA PRO A 141 -5.27 -22.67 -11.21
C PRO A 141 -5.39 -22.71 -9.68
N GLY A 142 -6.10 -21.75 -9.09
CA GLY A 142 -6.15 -21.54 -7.65
C GLY A 142 -4.88 -20.85 -7.15
N ALA A 143 -5.05 -19.75 -6.43
CA ALA A 143 -3.96 -18.85 -6.04
C ALA A 143 -2.83 -19.55 -5.26
N THR A 144 -3.17 -20.54 -4.43
CA THR A 144 -2.20 -21.30 -3.62
C THR A 144 -2.06 -22.77 -4.03
N THR A 145 -2.72 -23.19 -5.11
CA THR A 145 -2.65 -24.58 -5.62
C THR A 145 -1.61 -24.67 -6.73
N ASP A 146 -1.94 -24.23 -7.95
CA ASP A 146 -0.96 -24.14 -9.04
C ASP A 146 -0.42 -22.72 -9.23
N GLY A 147 -1.09 -21.71 -8.66
CA GLY A 147 -0.68 -20.32 -8.70
C GLY A 147 -1.01 -19.62 -10.02
N CYS A 148 -1.25 -18.31 -9.94
CA CYS A 148 -1.40 -17.47 -11.13
C CYS A 148 -0.02 -16.94 -11.52
N LEU A 149 0.61 -17.62 -12.49
CA LEU A 149 1.95 -17.27 -12.97
C LEU A 149 1.97 -15.87 -13.60
N VAL A 150 2.79 -15.00 -13.04
CA VAL A 150 3.03 -13.60 -13.46
C VAL A 150 4.54 -13.29 -13.40
N SER A 151 4.94 -12.07 -13.74
CA SER A 151 6.32 -11.58 -13.62
C SER A 151 6.38 -10.21 -12.92
N GLY A 152 7.57 -9.78 -12.53
CA GLY A 152 7.85 -8.40 -12.12
C GLY A 152 8.27 -7.56 -13.33
N ARG A 153 7.87 -6.29 -13.34
CA ARG A 153 8.26 -5.35 -14.39
C ARG A 153 8.66 -4.01 -13.81
N LEU A 154 9.84 -3.57 -14.22
CA LEU A 154 10.37 -2.23 -14.00
C LEU A 154 10.26 -1.45 -15.31
N SER A 155 9.61 -0.30 -15.24
CA SER A 155 9.38 0.55 -16.40
C SER A 155 9.63 2.01 -16.09
N ARG A 156 9.95 2.76 -17.15
CA ARG A 156 10.04 4.22 -17.16
C ARG A 156 8.87 4.80 -17.94
N LEU A 157 8.24 5.81 -17.36
CA LEU A 157 7.12 6.58 -17.91
C LEU A 157 7.61 8.01 -18.15
N GLN A 158 7.22 8.60 -19.28
CA GLN A 158 7.57 9.99 -19.59
C GLN A 158 6.39 10.92 -19.28
N ALA A 159 6.65 12.00 -18.55
CA ALA A 159 5.66 13.02 -18.24
C ALA A 159 5.62 14.13 -19.31
N ASN A 160 4.43 14.64 -19.58
CA ASN A 160 4.20 15.92 -20.24
C ASN A 160 3.17 16.70 -19.41
N GLY A 161 3.67 17.55 -18.50
CA GLY A 161 2.83 18.11 -17.43
C GLY A 161 2.32 17.01 -16.51
N ASN A 162 1.00 16.98 -16.29
CA ASN A 162 0.33 16.05 -15.35
C ASN A 162 -0.15 14.75 -15.97
N VAL A 163 0.25 14.46 -17.22
CA VAL A 163 -0.13 13.22 -17.92
C VAL A 163 1.10 12.52 -18.48
N MET A 164 1.04 11.20 -18.54
CA MET A 164 2.00 10.38 -19.27
C MET A 164 1.92 10.68 -20.77
N THR A 165 3.07 10.71 -21.44
CA THR A 165 3.20 10.81 -22.89
C THR A 165 4.06 9.67 -23.42
N GLY A 166 3.82 9.26 -24.67
CA GLY A 166 4.50 8.12 -25.26
C GLY A 166 4.09 6.77 -24.65
N PRO A 167 4.71 5.67 -25.13
CA PRO A 167 4.50 4.34 -24.56
C PRO A 167 5.28 4.15 -23.25
N GLU A 168 4.84 3.18 -22.45
CA GLU A 168 5.63 2.64 -21.34
C GLU A 168 6.96 2.08 -21.89
N GLN A 169 8.09 2.49 -21.31
CA GLN A 169 9.40 1.95 -21.64
C GLN A 169 9.80 0.90 -20.60
N VAL A 170 9.70 -0.37 -20.97
CA VAL A 170 10.17 -1.48 -20.12
C VAL A 170 11.68 -1.47 -20.04
N LEU A 171 12.22 -1.41 -18.82
CA LEU A 171 13.66 -1.49 -18.54
C LEU A 171 14.05 -2.94 -18.23
N ILE A 172 13.28 -3.59 -17.35
CA ILE A 172 13.50 -4.98 -16.94
C ILE A 172 12.13 -5.65 -16.79
N GLU A 173 11.99 -6.83 -17.38
CA GLU A 173 10.90 -7.75 -17.09
C GLU A 173 11.53 -9.10 -16.73
N ASP A 174 11.48 -9.43 -15.46
CA ASP A 174 12.04 -10.65 -14.87
C ASP A 174 11.22 -10.98 -13.60
N TRP A 175 11.77 -11.70 -12.61
CA TRP A 175 11.07 -12.07 -11.36
C TRP A 175 9.85 -12.94 -11.64
N CYS A 176 10.07 -14.21 -11.97
CA CYS A 176 8.95 -15.12 -12.10
C CYS A 176 8.17 -15.21 -10.79
N GLN A 177 6.84 -15.24 -10.84
CA GLN A 177 6.04 -15.29 -9.62
C GLN A 177 4.91 -16.29 -9.81
N GLN A 178 5.00 -17.40 -9.09
CA GLN A 178 3.95 -18.40 -9.11
C GLN A 178 2.80 -18.01 -8.16
N PHE A 179 3.14 -17.48 -6.99
CA PHE A 179 2.20 -17.28 -5.89
C PHE A 179 1.89 -15.79 -5.63
N PRO A 180 0.74 -15.48 -5.00
CA PRO A 180 0.18 -14.12 -4.92
C PRO A 180 0.81 -13.22 -3.86
N SER A 181 2.02 -13.54 -3.39
CA SER A 181 2.73 -12.83 -2.32
C SER A 181 4.22 -12.70 -2.66
N HIS A 182 4.92 -11.79 -1.96
CA HIS A 182 6.34 -11.45 -2.14
C HIS A 182 6.70 -11.21 -3.61
N SER A 183 5.97 -10.30 -4.23
CA SER A 183 6.09 -10.02 -5.66
C SER A 183 7.40 -9.28 -5.96
N VAL A 184 7.29 -8.02 -6.32
CA VAL A 184 8.37 -7.03 -6.31
C VAL A 184 8.29 -6.24 -5.00
N GLY A 185 9.10 -5.20 -4.83
CA GLY A 185 8.99 -4.31 -3.67
C GLY A 185 8.98 -2.85 -4.09
N ASP A 186 10.13 -2.20 -3.98
CA ASP A 186 10.29 -0.76 -4.13
C ASP A 186 11.46 -0.39 -5.04
N LEU A 187 11.55 0.90 -5.37
CA LEU A 187 12.69 1.50 -6.04
C LEU A 187 13.02 2.88 -5.48
N VAL A 188 14.32 3.18 -5.42
CA VAL A 188 14.84 4.47 -4.95
C VAL A 188 16.06 4.88 -5.77
N PHE A 189 16.27 6.19 -5.91
CA PHE A 189 17.51 6.72 -6.47
C PHE A 189 18.56 6.87 -5.38
N GLY A 190 19.77 6.35 -5.64
CA GLY A 190 20.93 6.62 -4.78
C GLY A 190 21.55 7.99 -5.06
N ALA A 191 22.41 8.43 -4.14
CA ALA A 191 23.19 9.67 -4.31
C ALA A 191 24.20 9.59 -5.46
N ASP A 192 24.48 8.39 -5.97
CA ASP A 192 25.29 8.09 -7.15
C ASP A 192 24.52 8.19 -8.47
N GLY A 193 23.22 8.51 -8.44
CA GLY A 193 22.34 8.59 -9.61
C GLY A 193 21.88 7.22 -10.13
N ALA A 194 22.23 6.13 -9.45
CA ALA A 194 21.76 4.79 -9.80
C ALA A 194 20.31 4.59 -9.35
N LEU A 195 19.58 3.75 -10.08
CA LEU A 195 18.29 3.25 -9.64
C LEU A 195 18.50 1.92 -8.90
N TYR A 196 18.08 1.88 -7.64
CA TYR A 196 18.05 0.68 -6.81
C TYR A 196 16.65 0.10 -6.83
N VAL A 197 16.52 -1.19 -7.04
CA VAL A 197 15.22 -1.86 -7.21
C VAL A 197 15.23 -3.18 -6.45
N SER A 198 14.15 -3.48 -5.72
CA SER A 198 14.03 -4.72 -4.97
C SER A 198 13.12 -5.75 -5.65
N GLY A 199 13.45 -7.03 -5.46
CA GLY A 199 12.64 -8.16 -5.89
C GLY A 199 12.33 -9.10 -4.74
N GLY A 200 11.05 -9.41 -4.52
CA GLY A 200 10.64 -10.49 -3.63
C GLY A 200 10.98 -11.86 -4.20
N ASP A 201 10.89 -12.89 -3.37
CA ASP A 201 11.23 -14.26 -3.75
C ASP A 201 10.17 -14.92 -4.67
N GLY A 202 9.00 -14.29 -4.82
CA GLY A 202 7.88 -14.74 -5.66
C GLY A 202 7.33 -16.13 -5.29
N ALA A 203 7.65 -16.61 -4.09
CA ALA A 203 7.46 -17.99 -3.66
C ALA A 203 6.19 -18.17 -2.82
N ASN A 204 5.90 -19.42 -2.43
CA ASN A 204 4.80 -19.70 -1.52
C ASN A 204 5.08 -19.12 -0.13
N PHE A 205 4.24 -18.18 0.31
CA PHE A 205 4.40 -17.52 1.61
C PHE A 205 4.07 -18.41 2.82
N ASN A 206 3.30 -19.49 2.63
CA ASN A 206 2.81 -20.33 3.73
C ASN A 206 3.61 -21.63 3.92
N ASN A 207 4.20 -22.16 2.84
CA ASN A 207 4.85 -23.47 2.85
C ASN A 207 6.28 -23.35 2.34
N ILE A 208 7.12 -24.32 2.70
CA ILE A 208 8.44 -24.47 2.06
C ILE A 208 8.21 -24.57 0.55
N ASP A 209 8.93 -23.76 -0.22
CA ASP A 209 8.85 -23.74 -1.67
C ASP A 209 10.24 -23.82 -2.27
N TYR A 210 10.52 -24.96 -2.88
CA TYR A 210 11.73 -25.23 -3.66
C TYR A 210 11.38 -25.45 -5.14
N GLY A 211 10.22 -24.94 -5.61
CA GLY A 211 9.74 -25.06 -6.99
C GLY A 211 8.91 -26.34 -7.26
N GLN A 212 8.48 -27.05 -6.22
CA GLN A 212 7.77 -28.33 -6.34
C GLN A 212 6.30 -28.23 -6.76
N SER A 213 5.75 -27.01 -6.74
CA SER A 213 4.34 -26.77 -6.96
C SER A 213 3.96 -26.70 -8.44
N GLY A 214 2.66 -26.77 -8.71
CA GLY A 214 2.09 -26.72 -10.07
C GLY A 214 1.70 -28.09 -10.63
N GLY A 215 0.96 -28.10 -11.74
CA GLY A 215 0.52 -29.32 -12.43
C GLY A 215 -0.55 -30.14 -11.73
N THR A 216 -1.25 -29.57 -10.74
CA THR A 216 -2.39 -30.19 -10.06
C THR A 216 -3.63 -30.19 -10.95
N ASN A 217 -3.91 -29.05 -11.60
CA ASN A 217 -5.02 -28.87 -12.51
C ASN A 217 -4.58 -29.06 -13.96
N ALA A 218 -5.48 -29.60 -14.79
CA ALA A 218 -5.22 -29.77 -16.21
C ALA A 218 -4.91 -28.43 -16.90
N GLY A 219 -3.86 -28.41 -17.71
CA GLY A 219 -3.42 -27.21 -18.44
C GLY A 219 -2.36 -26.37 -17.71
N TYR A 220 -2.01 -26.71 -16.48
CA TYR A 220 -0.95 -26.05 -15.70
C TYR A 220 0.27 -26.96 -15.57
N GLN A 221 1.46 -26.37 -15.52
CA GLN A 221 2.72 -27.09 -15.47
C GLN A 221 3.31 -27.08 -14.06
N LYS A 222 4.00 -28.15 -13.69
CA LYS A 222 4.92 -28.15 -12.53
C LYS A 222 6.07 -27.21 -12.80
N ASN A 223 6.64 -26.63 -11.74
CA ASN A 223 7.81 -25.75 -11.84
C ASN A 223 7.66 -24.70 -12.97
N PRO A 224 6.58 -23.89 -12.95
CA PRO A 224 6.26 -23.00 -14.06
C PRO A 224 7.32 -21.90 -14.29
N CYS A 225 8.15 -21.61 -13.28
CA CYS A 225 9.28 -20.69 -13.39
C CYS A 225 10.53 -21.31 -14.05
N GLY A 226 10.52 -22.62 -14.30
CA GLY A 226 11.60 -23.28 -15.02
C GLY A 226 12.89 -23.42 -14.22
N ASP A 227 12.79 -23.52 -12.90
CA ASP A 227 13.95 -23.59 -12.01
C ASP A 227 14.77 -24.88 -12.21
N PRO A 228 16.10 -24.81 -12.01
CA PRO A 228 16.96 -25.98 -12.07
C PRO A 228 16.71 -26.93 -10.89
N PRO A 229 16.92 -28.24 -11.08
CA PRO A 229 17.54 -28.86 -12.26
C PRO A 229 16.53 -29.27 -13.33
N ALA A 230 15.23 -29.17 -13.06
CA ALA A 230 14.21 -29.86 -13.85
C ALA A 230 13.62 -29.03 -15.00
N GLY A 231 13.65 -27.69 -14.90
CA GLY A 231 13.05 -26.81 -15.88
C GLY A 231 11.51 -26.88 -15.91
N VAL A 232 10.90 -26.18 -16.88
CA VAL A 232 9.43 -26.03 -16.97
C VAL A 232 8.76 -27.38 -17.20
N GLY A 233 7.77 -27.70 -16.37
CA GLY A 233 7.06 -28.99 -16.39
C GLY A 233 7.80 -30.13 -15.69
N GLY A 234 9.04 -29.90 -15.26
CA GLY A 234 9.86 -30.84 -14.50
C GLY A 234 9.37 -31.02 -13.06
N THR A 235 9.76 -32.13 -12.43
CA THR A 235 9.47 -32.36 -10.99
C THR A 235 10.69 -31.99 -10.16
N MET A 236 10.49 -31.12 -9.18
CA MET A 236 11.52 -30.66 -8.25
C MET A 236 11.52 -31.53 -6.99
N THR A 237 12.69 -32.02 -6.58
CA THR A 237 12.86 -32.86 -5.38
C THR A 237 14.14 -32.51 -4.63
N PRO A 238 14.14 -32.47 -3.29
CA PRO A 238 15.37 -32.44 -2.53
C PRO A 238 16.27 -33.67 -2.81
N PRO A 239 17.60 -33.55 -2.62
CA PRO A 239 18.29 -32.39 -2.08
C PRO A 239 18.68 -31.35 -3.15
N THR A 240 18.40 -31.60 -4.43
CA THR A 240 18.95 -30.81 -5.55
C THR A 240 18.00 -29.76 -6.11
N ALA A 241 16.80 -29.61 -5.56
CA ALA A 241 15.86 -28.60 -6.05
C ALA A 241 16.32 -27.18 -5.70
N GLU A 242 16.17 -26.23 -6.63
CA GLU A 242 16.64 -24.86 -6.45
C GLU A 242 15.59 -23.80 -6.82
N GLY A 243 14.30 -24.16 -6.92
CA GLY A 243 13.24 -23.23 -7.28
C GLY A 243 12.56 -22.54 -6.10
N GLY A 244 11.42 -21.88 -6.36
CA GLY A 244 10.64 -21.24 -5.29
C GLY A 244 11.44 -20.19 -4.54
N ALA A 245 11.47 -20.25 -3.21
CA ALA A 245 12.19 -19.28 -2.37
C ALA A 245 13.72 -19.38 -2.51
N LEU A 246 14.25 -20.51 -2.98
CA LEU A 246 15.69 -20.71 -3.23
C LEU A 246 16.23 -19.85 -4.37
N ARG A 247 15.36 -19.23 -5.17
CA ARG A 247 15.75 -18.22 -6.17
C ARG A 247 16.47 -17.02 -5.55
N SER A 248 16.14 -16.71 -4.29
CA SER A 248 16.85 -15.73 -3.46
C SER A 248 18.33 -16.06 -3.26
N GLN A 249 18.74 -17.31 -3.50
CA GLN A 249 20.13 -17.78 -3.44
C GLN A 249 20.69 -18.11 -4.83
N SER A 250 20.09 -17.61 -5.91
CA SER A 250 20.46 -17.99 -7.28
C SER A 250 21.92 -17.67 -7.67
N LEU A 251 22.57 -16.71 -6.99
CA LEU A 251 24.01 -16.43 -7.13
C LEU A 251 24.92 -17.57 -6.62
N ARG A 252 24.40 -18.46 -5.78
CA ARG A 252 25.13 -19.62 -5.23
C ARG A 252 24.99 -20.88 -6.09
N ARG A 253 24.19 -20.83 -7.16
CA ARG A 253 24.01 -21.95 -8.07
C ARG A 253 25.31 -22.25 -8.85
N PRO A 254 25.50 -23.49 -9.32
CA PRO A 254 26.63 -23.84 -10.16
C PRO A 254 26.74 -22.97 -11.43
N ALA A 255 27.97 -22.79 -11.91
CA ALA A 255 28.21 -22.05 -13.14
C ALA A 255 27.46 -22.68 -14.33
N GLY A 256 26.75 -21.84 -15.09
CA GLY A 256 25.92 -22.26 -16.22
C GLY A 256 24.43 -22.35 -15.90
N GLU A 257 24.05 -22.29 -14.62
CA GLU A 257 22.66 -22.21 -14.22
C GLU A 257 22.14 -20.76 -14.20
N PRO A 258 20.82 -20.54 -14.34
CA PRO A 258 20.25 -19.20 -14.37
C PRO A 258 20.42 -18.47 -13.03
N VAL A 259 20.83 -17.19 -13.11
CA VAL A 259 20.73 -16.23 -12.00
C VAL A 259 19.46 -15.41 -12.20
N THR A 260 18.58 -15.39 -11.22
CA THR A 260 17.32 -14.64 -11.26
C THR A 260 17.42 -13.41 -10.37
N LEU A 261 16.42 -12.52 -10.44
CA LEU A 261 16.37 -11.31 -9.63
C LEU A 261 15.49 -11.44 -8.38
N ASP A 262 14.84 -12.59 -8.18
CA ASP A 262 14.01 -12.88 -7.02
C ASP A 262 14.86 -12.87 -5.73
N GLY A 263 14.38 -12.20 -4.68
CA GLY A 263 15.07 -12.06 -3.40
C GLY A 263 16.36 -11.24 -3.45
N THR A 264 16.41 -10.19 -4.29
CA THR A 264 17.62 -9.36 -4.53
C THR A 264 17.35 -7.87 -4.46
N ILE A 265 18.42 -7.10 -4.26
CA ILE A 265 18.51 -5.68 -4.61
C ILE A 265 19.40 -5.56 -5.84
N ILE A 266 18.90 -4.89 -6.88
CA ILE A 266 19.68 -4.53 -8.06
C ILE A 266 20.04 -3.05 -8.08
N ARG A 267 21.18 -2.72 -8.69
CA ARG A 267 21.65 -1.35 -8.96
C ARG A 267 21.87 -1.19 -10.46
N ILE A 268 21.16 -0.27 -11.09
CA ILE A 268 21.14 -0.13 -12.55
C ILE A 268 21.23 1.34 -12.99
N ASP A 269 21.66 1.50 -14.24
CA ASP A 269 21.51 2.73 -15.00
C ASP A 269 20.00 2.94 -15.33
N PRO A 270 19.41 4.08 -14.95
CA PRO A 270 17.97 4.32 -15.11
C PRO A 270 17.54 4.50 -16.58
N ASP A 271 18.44 4.88 -17.48
CA ASP A 271 18.12 5.08 -18.89
C ASP A 271 18.06 3.76 -19.66
N THR A 272 18.88 2.79 -19.26
CA THR A 272 19.12 1.57 -20.04
C THR A 272 18.68 0.28 -19.35
N GLY A 273 18.50 0.30 -18.01
CA GLY A 273 18.24 -0.89 -17.21
C GLY A 273 19.42 -1.86 -17.12
N LEU A 274 20.62 -1.43 -17.52
CA LEU A 274 21.85 -2.22 -17.43
C LEU A 274 22.53 -2.00 -16.07
N ALA A 275 23.34 -2.97 -15.65
CA ALA A 275 24.21 -2.80 -14.50
C ALA A 275 25.18 -1.64 -14.70
N LEU A 276 25.44 -0.88 -13.65
CA LEU A 276 26.46 0.17 -13.68
C LEU A 276 27.89 -0.43 -13.70
N PRO A 277 28.88 0.27 -14.30
CA PRO A 277 30.22 -0.28 -14.53
C PRO A 277 31.01 -0.66 -13.28
N ASP A 278 30.64 -0.12 -12.13
CA ASP A 278 31.24 -0.30 -10.81
C ASP A 278 30.45 -1.26 -9.92
N ASN A 279 29.43 -1.96 -10.44
CA ASN A 279 28.76 -3.02 -9.68
C ASN A 279 29.73 -4.17 -9.34
N PRO A 280 29.57 -4.82 -8.16
CA PRO A 280 30.46 -5.88 -7.65
C PRO A 280 30.70 -7.02 -8.64
N LEU A 281 29.65 -7.39 -9.37
CA LEU A 281 29.65 -8.55 -10.26
C LEU A 281 29.71 -8.16 -11.74
N ILE A 282 30.18 -6.97 -12.10
CA ILE A 282 30.13 -6.45 -13.48
C ILE A 282 30.83 -7.35 -14.52
N SER A 283 31.81 -8.16 -14.12
CA SER A 283 32.48 -9.12 -15.02
C SER A 283 31.73 -10.45 -15.19
N HIS A 284 30.61 -10.65 -14.48
CA HIS A 284 29.85 -11.89 -14.54
C HIS A 284 29.14 -12.06 -15.90
N THR A 285 29.01 -13.30 -16.38
CA THR A 285 28.42 -13.60 -17.70
C THR A 285 26.91 -13.36 -17.73
N SER A 286 26.19 -13.73 -16.66
CA SER A 286 24.77 -13.41 -16.48
C SER A 286 24.55 -11.91 -16.32
N ALA A 287 23.63 -11.34 -17.11
CA ALA A 287 23.23 -9.94 -16.99
C ALA A 287 22.59 -9.63 -15.64
N ASN A 288 21.83 -10.57 -15.08
CA ASN A 288 21.20 -10.43 -13.77
C ASN A 288 22.24 -10.35 -12.66
N ALA A 289 23.21 -11.26 -12.66
CA ALA A 289 24.30 -11.21 -11.69
C ALA A 289 25.02 -9.86 -11.69
N ARG A 290 25.29 -9.28 -12.88
CA ARG A 290 25.93 -7.96 -12.98
C ARG A 290 25.13 -6.85 -12.29
N ARG A 291 23.80 -6.97 -12.22
CA ARG A 291 22.92 -5.98 -11.61
C ARG A 291 22.82 -6.09 -10.09
N ILE A 292 23.02 -7.29 -9.54
CA ILE A 292 22.77 -7.59 -8.12
C ILE A 292 23.86 -6.96 -7.24
N VAL A 293 23.44 -6.24 -6.21
CA VAL A 293 24.29 -5.67 -5.15
C VAL A 293 24.00 -6.27 -3.78
N ALA A 294 22.84 -6.91 -3.60
CA ALA A 294 22.54 -7.74 -2.44
C ALA A 294 21.53 -8.84 -2.79
N TYR A 295 21.57 -9.96 -2.07
CA TYR A 295 20.69 -11.10 -2.30
C TYR A 295 20.36 -11.84 -1.00
N GLY A 296 19.54 -12.90 -1.07
CA GLY A 296 19.12 -13.66 0.09
C GLY A 296 18.07 -12.93 0.94
N LEU A 297 17.19 -12.17 0.27
CA LEU A 297 16.06 -11.47 0.89
C LEU A 297 14.75 -12.21 0.60
N ARG A 298 13.73 -12.07 1.45
CA ARG A 298 12.44 -12.73 1.27
C ARG A 298 11.45 -11.86 0.51
N ASN A 299 11.12 -10.72 1.10
CA ASN A 299 10.20 -9.73 0.57
C ASN A 299 10.71 -8.33 0.97
N PRO A 300 11.77 -7.83 0.29
CA PRO A 300 12.33 -6.50 0.50
C PRO A 300 11.36 -5.42 0.02
N PHE A 301 10.29 -5.20 0.79
CA PHE A 301 9.09 -4.47 0.37
C PHE A 301 9.30 -2.96 0.30
N ARG A 302 10.18 -2.40 1.14
CA ARG A 302 10.50 -0.95 1.14
C ARG A 302 11.99 -0.70 1.19
N LEU A 303 12.41 0.34 0.47
CA LEU A 303 13.81 0.79 0.41
C LEU A 303 13.93 2.23 0.87
N ALA A 304 15.05 2.56 1.50
CA ALA A 304 15.47 3.95 1.73
C ALA A 304 16.96 4.11 1.48
N VAL A 305 17.35 5.28 1.00
CA VAL A 305 18.75 5.69 0.91
C VAL A 305 19.03 6.60 2.10
N ARG A 306 20.10 6.32 2.84
CA ARG A 306 20.50 7.20 3.93
C ARG A 306 21.04 8.52 3.34
N PRO A 307 20.51 9.68 3.73
CA PRO A 307 20.90 10.96 3.15
C PRO A 307 22.41 11.22 3.22
N GLY A 308 22.99 11.66 2.10
CA GLY A 308 24.41 11.99 2.00
C GLY A 308 25.36 10.79 1.92
N THR A 309 24.84 9.56 1.80
CA THR A 309 25.61 8.35 1.60
C THR A 309 25.06 7.53 0.42
N ASN A 310 25.72 6.42 0.09
CA ASN A 310 25.21 5.41 -0.84
C ASN A 310 24.65 4.19 -0.10
N GLU A 311 24.36 4.31 1.20
CA GLU A 311 23.84 3.19 1.98
C GLU A 311 22.38 2.91 1.62
N ILE A 312 22.09 1.64 1.31
CA ILE A 312 20.74 1.18 1.03
C ILE A 312 20.21 0.44 2.26
N TRP A 313 19.06 0.89 2.74
CA TRP A 313 18.34 0.30 3.85
C TRP A 313 17.07 -0.37 3.33
N ILE A 314 16.81 -1.56 3.84
CA ILE A 314 15.83 -2.49 3.27
C ILE A 314 14.92 -2.95 4.40
N GLY A 315 13.61 -2.67 4.29
CA GLY A 315 12.60 -3.36 5.07
C GLY A 315 12.27 -4.69 4.40
N ASP A 316 12.71 -5.79 5.00
CA ASP A 316 12.49 -7.15 4.50
C ASP A 316 11.47 -7.90 5.36
N VAL A 317 10.34 -8.26 4.75
CA VAL A 317 9.26 -8.95 5.43
C VAL A 317 9.61 -10.42 5.60
N GLY A 318 9.83 -10.83 6.84
CA GLY A 318 10.22 -12.20 7.20
C GLY A 318 9.06 -13.19 7.16
N TRP A 319 9.30 -14.44 7.59
CA TRP A 319 8.31 -15.51 7.42
C TRP A 319 7.38 -15.68 8.62
N ASN A 320 7.90 -16.17 9.75
CA ASN A 320 7.08 -16.63 10.88
C ASN A 320 7.57 -16.08 12.22
N SER A 321 8.77 -15.50 12.29
CA SER A 321 9.36 -15.16 13.59
C SER A 321 9.75 -13.70 13.74
N ARG A 322 10.13 -13.03 12.66
CA ARG A 322 10.66 -11.67 12.74
C ARG A 322 10.50 -10.91 11.43
N GLU A 323 10.51 -9.60 11.56
CA GLU A 323 10.77 -8.66 10.48
C GLU A 323 12.24 -8.21 10.54
N GLU A 324 12.78 -7.78 9.42
CA GLU A 324 14.18 -7.44 9.28
C GLU A 324 14.38 -6.07 8.65
N MET A 325 15.34 -5.34 9.18
CA MET A 325 15.91 -4.15 8.57
C MET A 325 17.35 -4.46 8.20
N ASN A 326 17.58 -4.59 6.90
CA ASN A 326 18.87 -4.93 6.31
C ASN A 326 19.57 -3.66 5.81
N ARG A 327 20.91 -3.67 5.81
CA ARG A 327 21.73 -2.53 5.41
C ARG A 327 22.84 -2.99 4.48
N VAL A 328 22.88 -2.42 3.28
CA VAL A 328 24.01 -2.50 2.35
C VAL A 328 24.83 -1.23 2.54
N ALA A 329 26.01 -1.36 3.15
CA ALA A 329 26.82 -0.21 3.54
C ALA A 329 27.53 0.45 2.35
N ASP A 330 27.98 -0.36 1.39
CA ASP A 330 28.59 0.11 0.14
C ASP A 330 28.16 -0.83 -1.01
N PRO A 331 27.24 -0.41 -1.89
CA PRO A 331 26.75 -1.26 -2.97
C PRO A 331 27.76 -1.43 -4.13
N THR A 332 28.94 -0.81 -4.03
CA THR A 332 30.00 -0.83 -5.05
C THR A 332 31.27 -1.56 -4.61
N ASP A 333 31.32 -2.06 -3.37
CA ASP A 333 32.45 -2.84 -2.93
C ASP A 333 32.47 -4.23 -3.61
N SER A 334 33.52 -5.03 -3.37
CA SER A 334 33.64 -6.35 -4.01
C SER A 334 32.78 -7.44 -3.38
N TYR A 335 32.07 -7.14 -2.29
CA TYR A 335 31.26 -8.05 -1.51
C TYR A 335 29.78 -7.83 -1.83
N VAL A 336 29.07 -8.91 -2.14
CA VAL A 336 27.62 -8.85 -2.34
C VAL A 336 26.97 -9.39 -1.08
N ASP A 337 26.29 -8.53 -0.33
CA ASP A 337 25.64 -8.92 0.91
C ASP A 337 24.62 -10.05 0.68
N ASN A 338 24.73 -11.13 1.45
CA ASN A 338 23.79 -12.25 1.44
C ASN A 338 23.01 -12.28 2.75
N PHE A 339 21.73 -11.89 2.74
CA PHE A 339 20.89 -11.87 3.95
C PHE A 339 20.33 -13.26 4.34
N GLY A 340 20.67 -14.30 3.58
CA GLY A 340 20.56 -15.70 3.99
C GLY A 340 19.21 -16.38 3.74
N TRP A 341 18.15 -15.66 3.40
CA TRP A 341 16.86 -16.26 3.05
C TRP A 341 16.98 -17.18 1.81
N PRO A 342 16.33 -18.36 1.78
CA PRO A 342 15.42 -18.91 2.80
C PRO A 342 16.07 -19.82 3.83
N CYS A 343 17.37 -20.02 3.74
CA CYS A 343 18.11 -20.88 4.66
C CYS A 343 18.19 -20.26 6.06
N TYR A 344 18.19 -18.93 6.15
CA TYR A 344 18.14 -18.18 7.39
C TYR A 344 16.93 -17.24 7.41
N GLU A 345 16.40 -17.00 8.61
CA GLU A 345 15.46 -15.93 8.91
C GLU A 345 16.08 -15.12 10.08
N GLY A 346 16.56 -13.91 9.80
CA GLY A 346 17.59 -13.29 10.62
C GLY A 346 18.84 -14.13 10.73
N ASN A 347 19.40 -14.21 11.94
CA ASN A 347 20.65 -14.94 12.18
C ASN A 347 20.45 -16.42 12.55
N LYS A 348 19.25 -16.97 12.32
CA LYS A 348 18.91 -18.34 12.71
C LYS A 348 18.59 -19.15 11.48
N LYS A 349 19.07 -20.40 11.48
CA LYS A 349 18.65 -21.40 10.49
C LYS A 349 17.13 -21.50 10.48
N GLN A 350 16.56 -21.47 9.29
CA GLN A 350 15.15 -21.70 9.08
C GLN A 350 14.90 -23.21 9.17
N SER A 351 14.21 -23.65 10.23
CA SER A 351 14.07 -25.07 10.57
C SER A 351 13.40 -25.92 9.49
N SER A 352 12.46 -25.34 8.75
CA SER A 352 11.72 -26.02 7.70
C SER A 352 12.61 -26.27 6.47
N TYR A 353 13.46 -25.31 6.08
CA TYR A 353 14.45 -25.47 5.01
C TYR A 353 15.63 -26.36 5.42
N ASP A 354 16.08 -26.30 6.68
CA ASP A 354 17.07 -27.24 7.25
C ASP A 354 16.52 -28.68 7.27
N THR A 355 15.24 -28.87 7.58
CA THR A 355 14.60 -30.20 7.51
C THR A 355 14.42 -30.71 6.07
N ALA A 356 14.29 -29.79 5.10
CA ALA A 356 14.14 -30.15 3.69
C ALA A 356 15.43 -30.70 3.07
N ASP A 357 16.58 -30.55 3.75
CA ASP A 357 17.89 -31.10 3.35
C ASP A 357 18.28 -30.69 1.92
N LEU A 358 18.13 -29.39 1.64
CA LEU A 358 18.42 -28.82 0.32
C LEU A 358 19.90 -28.44 0.25
N THR A 359 20.61 -28.97 -0.76
CA THR A 359 22.08 -28.85 -0.93
C THR A 359 22.56 -27.41 -0.82
N ILE A 360 21.83 -26.46 -1.42
CA ILE A 360 22.18 -25.03 -1.39
C ILE A 360 22.15 -24.44 0.03
N CYS A 361 21.20 -24.86 0.87
CA CYS A 361 21.11 -24.44 2.26
C CYS A 361 22.10 -25.20 3.14
N GLU A 362 22.26 -26.52 2.97
CA GLU A 362 23.24 -27.30 3.73
C GLU A 362 24.67 -26.77 3.53
N ASN A 363 25.01 -26.40 2.30
CA ASN A 363 26.30 -25.76 2.02
C ASN A 363 26.44 -24.41 2.75
N LEU A 364 25.41 -23.56 2.72
CA LEU A 364 25.45 -22.28 3.44
C LEU A 364 25.55 -22.46 4.96
N TYR A 365 24.89 -23.48 5.51
CA TYR A 365 24.99 -23.83 6.93
C TYR A 365 26.39 -24.31 7.34
N ILE A 366 27.07 -25.06 6.47
CA ILE A 366 28.45 -25.52 6.68
C ILE A 366 29.42 -24.34 6.68
N GLU A 367 29.20 -23.35 5.80
CA GLU A 367 29.99 -22.11 5.79
C GLU A 367 29.77 -21.25 7.05
N GLY A 368 28.60 -21.39 7.67
CA GLY A 368 28.27 -20.78 8.96
C GLY A 368 27.78 -19.33 8.84
N THR A 369 27.46 -18.72 9.98
CA THR A 369 26.82 -17.39 10.04
C THR A 369 27.71 -16.25 9.53
N SER A 370 29.01 -16.48 9.31
CA SER A 370 29.90 -15.50 8.65
C SER A 370 29.73 -15.43 7.14
N ALA A 371 29.01 -16.39 6.53
CA ALA A 371 28.69 -16.39 5.11
C ALA A 371 27.39 -15.63 4.77
N ILE A 372 26.69 -15.15 5.80
CA ILE A 372 25.53 -14.27 5.68
C ILE A 372 25.83 -12.92 6.33
N THR A 373 25.10 -11.90 5.90
CA THR A 373 25.06 -10.59 6.50
C THR A 373 23.89 -10.55 7.48
N ALA A 374 24.16 -10.23 8.73
CA ALA A 374 23.12 -10.10 9.74
C ALA A 374 22.24 -8.86 9.47
N PRO A 375 20.93 -8.92 9.78
CA PRO A 375 20.11 -7.72 9.75
C PRO A 375 20.67 -6.68 10.72
N TYR A 376 20.60 -5.42 10.32
CA TYR A 376 20.99 -4.30 11.17
C TYR A 376 20.09 -4.23 12.40
N TYR A 377 18.80 -4.45 12.19
CA TYR A 377 17.80 -4.58 13.25
C TYR A 377 16.79 -5.65 12.86
N SER A 378 16.29 -6.41 13.85
CA SER A 378 15.19 -7.34 13.64
C SER A 378 14.27 -7.30 14.85
N TYR A 379 12.96 -7.37 14.63
CA TYR A 379 11.97 -7.37 15.69
C TYR A 379 11.04 -8.57 15.61
N SER A 380 10.70 -9.13 16.78
CA SER A 380 9.97 -10.39 16.89
C SER A 380 8.49 -10.19 16.64
N HIS A 381 7.87 -11.09 15.87
CA HIS A 381 6.43 -11.10 15.62
C HIS A 381 5.62 -11.09 16.92
N SER A 382 6.09 -11.84 17.92
CA SER A 382 5.41 -12.03 19.21
C SER A 382 5.77 -11.02 20.30
N ALA A 383 6.51 -9.95 19.99
CA ALA A 383 6.95 -8.97 20.99
C ALA A 383 6.69 -7.54 20.52
N GLN A 384 6.47 -6.66 21.50
CA GLN A 384 6.43 -5.22 21.27
C GLN A 384 7.80 -4.73 20.81
N VAL A 385 7.83 -3.73 19.94
CA VAL A 385 9.05 -3.04 19.53
C VAL A 385 9.50 -2.12 20.67
N VAL A 386 8.57 -1.34 21.22
CA VAL A 386 8.80 -0.47 22.37
C VAL A 386 7.98 -0.98 23.55
N THR A 387 8.62 -1.11 24.71
CA THR A 387 7.92 -1.61 25.92
C THR A 387 6.80 -0.66 26.35
N GLY A 388 5.58 -1.18 26.43
CA GLY A 388 4.42 -0.42 26.92
C GLY A 388 3.64 0.36 25.86
N GLU A 389 3.98 0.22 24.57
CA GLU A 389 3.16 0.70 23.46
C GLU A 389 1.86 -0.12 23.32
N ASN A 390 0.88 0.35 22.54
CA ASN A 390 -0.33 -0.43 22.24
C ASN A 390 -0.32 -1.07 20.85
N CYS A 391 0.78 -0.94 20.11
CA CYS A 391 1.00 -1.65 18.85
C CYS A 391 0.74 -3.17 19.02
N PRO A 392 -0.13 -3.77 18.19
CA PRO A 392 -0.37 -5.20 18.19
C PRO A 392 0.89 -6.03 18.00
N THR A 393 0.79 -7.31 18.40
CA THR A 393 1.79 -8.34 18.14
C THR A 393 1.10 -9.55 17.50
N GLY A 394 1.87 -10.44 16.89
CA GLY A 394 1.38 -11.63 16.18
C GLY A 394 1.59 -11.50 14.68
N SER A 395 0.78 -10.67 14.01
CA SER A 395 0.98 -10.33 12.58
C SER A 395 1.88 -9.12 12.46
N THR A 396 2.85 -9.16 11.54
CA THR A 396 3.80 -8.08 11.29
C THR A 396 4.18 -8.04 9.83
N SER A 397 4.60 -6.86 9.40
CA SER A 397 5.03 -6.60 8.04
C SER A 397 5.69 -5.25 8.02
N ILE A 398 7.03 -5.19 7.99
CA ILE A 398 7.73 -3.92 7.81
C ILE A 398 7.32 -3.32 6.46
N SER A 399 6.62 -2.18 6.53
CA SER A 399 5.85 -1.63 5.41
C SER A 399 6.19 -0.18 5.09
N GLY A 400 7.14 0.41 5.81
CA GLY A 400 7.67 1.73 5.52
C GLY A 400 9.07 1.86 6.07
N ILE A 401 9.95 2.55 5.34
CA ILE A 401 11.25 2.97 5.82
C ILE A 401 11.59 4.32 5.19
N ALA A 402 11.97 5.29 6.01
CA ALA A 402 12.40 6.60 5.53
C ALA A 402 13.41 7.19 6.50
N PHE A 403 14.32 8.02 6.00
CA PHE A 403 15.19 8.82 6.85
C PHE A 403 14.66 10.23 6.93
N GLN A 404 14.75 10.83 8.13
CA GLN A 404 14.66 12.26 8.24
C GLN A 404 15.78 12.91 7.41
N TYR A 405 15.44 13.85 6.54
CA TYR A 405 16.42 14.59 5.75
C TYR A 405 16.14 16.09 5.76
N GLY A 406 17.20 16.86 5.56
CA GLY A 406 17.15 18.32 5.48
C GLY A 406 17.33 19.03 6.83
N ASN A 407 18.03 20.17 6.79
CA ASN A 407 18.31 20.99 7.98
C ASN A 407 17.10 21.83 8.44
N SER A 408 15.94 21.65 7.81
CA SER A 408 14.74 22.48 7.99
C SER A 408 13.53 21.68 8.47
N SER A 409 13.69 20.42 8.89
CA SER A 409 12.56 19.68 9.48
C SER A 409 12.01 20.45 10.69
N PRO A 410 10.68 20.61 10.80
CA PRO A 410 10.05 21.23 11.96
C PRO A 410 10.06 20.34 13.20
N TYR A 411 10.44 19.06 13.09
CA TYR A 411 10.50 18.15 14.24
C TYR A 411 11.57 18.55 15.26
N PRO A 412 11.44 18.10 16.53
CA PRO A 412 12.48 18.30 17.53
C PRO A 412 13.85 17.81 17.03
N ILE A 413 14.92 18.50 17.43
CA ILE A 413 16.29 18.23 16.96
C ILE A 413 16.75 16.77 17.18
N ALA A 414 16.16 16.05 18.14
CA ALA A 414 16.43 14.63 18.37
C ALA A 414 16.05 13.72 17.17
N TYR A 415 15.09 14.14 16.34
CA TYR A 415 14.69 13.44 15.12
C TYR A 415 15.61 13.71 13.93
N GLN A 416 16.59 14.62 14.05
CA GLN A 416 17.56 14.87 12.98
C GLN A 416 18.32 13.59 12.63
N ASP A 417 18.26 13.20 11.35
CA ASP A 417 18.81 11.96 10.80
C ASP A 417 18.24 10.67 11.41
N ALA A 418 17.07 10.74 12.07
CA ALA A 418 16.38 9.56 12.55
C ALA A 418 15.89 8.70 11.37
N LEU A 419 15.84 7.39 11.58
CA LEU A 419 15.17 6.46 10.68
C LEU A 419 13.76 6.24 11.20
N PHE A 420 12.76 6.46 10.34
CA PHE A 420 11.38 6.06 10.58
C PHE A 420 11.13 4.71 9.93
N PHE A 421 10.33 3.87 10.58
CA PHE A 421 9.82 2.65 9.98
C PHE A 421 8.38 2.38 10.42
N ALA A 422 7.61 1.77 9.53
CA ALA A 422 6.20 1.46 9.75
C ALA A 422 5.95 -0.03 9.64
N ASP A 423 4.89 -0.49 10.29
CA ASP A 423 4.39 -1.86 10.15
C ASP A 423 2.88 -1.86 9.93
N TYR A 424 2.46 -2.39 8.78
CA TYR A 424 1.07 -2.41 8.33
C TYR A 424 0.18 -3.24 9.25
N SER A 425 0.65 -4.41 9.69
CA SER A 425 -0.16 -5.31 10.52
C SER A 425 -0.26 -4.83 11.97
N ARG A 426 0.71 -4.02 12.39
CA ARG A 426 0.75 -3.44 13.74
C ARG A 426 0.18 -2.03 13.80
N ASP A 427 -0.28 -1.46 12.69
CA ASP A 427 -0.83 -0.10 12.67
C ASP A 427 0.06 0.89 13.43
N CYS A 428 1.38 0.83 13.21
CA CYS A 428 2.34 1.62 13.98
C CYS A 428 3.48 2.17 13.13
N ILE A 429 3.96 3.34 13.56
CA ILE A 429 5.16 4.01 13.02
C ILE A 429 6.09 4.30 14.20
N TRP A 430 7.36 3.92 14.05
CA TRP A 430 8.41 4.18 15.02
C TRP A 430 9.49 5.10 14.46
N ALA A 431 10.20 5.76 15.36
CA ALA A 431 11.44 6.48 15.07
C ALA A 431 12.60 5.80 15.80
N MET A 432 13.67 5.50 15.06
CA MET A 432 14.96 5.04 15.54
C MET A 432 15.94 6.20 15.44
N PHE A 433 16.37 6.74 16.58
CA PHE A 433 17.22 7.93 16.60
C PHE A 433 18.66 7.61 16.22
N LYS A 434 19.37 8.65 15.76
CA LYS A 434 20.79 8.58 15.45
C LYS A 434 21.62 8.35 16.72
N GLY A 435 22.40 7.27 16.72
CA GLY A 435 23.40 6.94 17.73
C GLY A 435 24.68 7.77 17.62
N ALA A 436 25.60 7.52 18.55
CA ALA A 436 26.87 8.26 18.64
C ALA A 436 27.83 8.02 17.46
N ASP A 437 27.70 6.90 16.75
CA ASP A 437 28.43 6.56 15.53
C ASP A 437 27.78 7.16 14.25
N GLY A 438 26.66 7.86 14.42
CA GLY A 438 25.90 8.47 13.35
C GLY A 438 24.89 7.54 12.67
N LEU A 439 24.84 6.26 13.01
CA LEU A 439 23.87 5.31 12.48
C LEU A 439 22.59 5.28 13.35
N PRO A 440 21.45 4.83 12.82
CA PRO A 440 20.27 4.56 13.65
C PRO A 440 20.61 3.60 14.81
N ASP A 441 20.24 3.94 16.04
CA ASP A 441 20.51 3.13 17.22
C ASP A 441 19.26 2.31 17.60
N PRO A 442 19.25 0.97 17.46
CA PRO A 442 18.13 0.13 17.85
C PRO A 442 17.73 0.24 19.33
N ALA A 443 18.62 0.69 20.21
CA ALA A 443 18.30 0.92 21.63
C ALA A 443 17.51 2.22 21.87
N SER A 444 17.37 3.06 20.85
CA SER A 444 16.74 4.38 20.94
C SER A 444 15.34 4.47 20.33
N ILE A 445 14.77 3.33 19.92
CA ILE A 445 13.49 3.29 19.22
C ILE A 445 12.36 3.84 20.12
N GLN A 446 11.54 4.72 19.56
CA GLN A 446 10.34 5.25 20.18
C GLN A 446 9.13 5.13 19.25
N THR A 447 7.96 4.89 19.82
CA THR A 447 6.68 4.90 19.08
C THR A 447 6.34 6.34 18.71
N LEU A 448 6.18 6.61 17.42
CA LEU A 448 5.78 7.92 16.90
C LEU A 448 4.27 7.98 16.65
N VAL A 449 3.71 6.91 16.11
CA VAL A 449 2.27 6.77 15.88
C VAL A 449 1.84 5.39 16.36
N ASP A 450 0.97 5.36 17.36
CA ASP A 450 0.30 4.17 17.90
C ASP A 450 -1.14 4.16 17.37
N GLY A 451 -1.51 3.18 16.54
CA GLY A 451 -2.80 3.18 15.83
C GLY A 451 -2.79 3.99 14.51
N ALA A 452 -1.65 4.01 13.82
CA ALA A 452 -1.55 4.48 12.44
C ALA A 452 -2.51 3.70 11.53
N SER A 453 -3.16 4.38 10.60
CA SER A 453 -4.11 3.72 9.69
C SER A 453 -3.40 2.96 8.57
N ASN A 454 -3.17 1.65 8.77
CA ASN A 454 -2.69 0.71 7.75
C ASN A 454 -1.55 1.25 6.86
N PRO A 455 -0.41 1.68 7.44
CA PRO A 455 0.65 2.34 6.70
C PRO A 455 1.35 1.35 5.76
N VAL A 456 1.39 1.63 4.46
CA VAL A 456 2.09 0.80 3.47
C VAL A 456 3.24 1.48 2.75
N ASP A 457 3.41 2.79 2.94
CA ASP A 457 4.55 3.57 2.43
C ASP A 457 4.72 4.76 3.36
N ILE A 458 5.95 5.19 3.60
CA ILE A 458 6.26 6.40 4.34
C ILE A 458 7.31 7.21 3.58
N GLU A 459 7.14 8.52 3.53
CA GLU A 459 8.00 9.41 2.78
C GLU A 459 8.13 10.72 3.54
N MET A 460 9.33 11.31 3.56
CA MET A 460 9.50 12.67 4.06
C MET A 460 9.10 13.65 2.97
N GLY A 461 8.16 14.54 3.27
CA GLY A 461 7.74 15.59 2.36
C GLY A 461 8.74 16.74 2.28
N PRO A 462 8.65 17.58 1.24
CA PRO A 462 9.52 18.76 1.06
C PRO A 462 9.32 19.83 2.14
N ASP A 463 8.22 19.78 2.88
CA ASP A 463 7.96 20.62 4.07
C ASP A 463 8.63 20.08 5.35
N GLY A 464 9.32 18.93 5.26
CA GLY A 464 10.08 18.33 6.36
C GLY A 464 9.24 17.49 7.33
N TYR A 465 7.98 17.22 7.00
CA TYR A 465 7.07 16.34 7.73
C TYR A 465 7.00 14.94 7.14
N LEU A 466 6.77 13.94 8.00
CA LEU A 466 6.57 12.55 7.57
C LEU A 466 5.15 12.37 7.03
N TYR A 467 5.05 11.74 5.87
CA TYR A 467 3.79 11.33 5.25
C TYR A 467 3.70 9.81 5.21
N TYR A 468 2.48 9.28 5.21
CA TYR A 468 2.25 7.87 4.97
C TYR A 468 0.99 7.61 4.15
N ALA A 469 1.00 6.50 3.42
CA ALA A 469 -0.16 6.00 2.68
C ALA A 469 -1.01 5.09 3.57
N ASP A 470 -2.23 5.53 3.85
CA ASP A 470 -3.28 4.74 4.52
C ASP A 470 -3.99 3.90 3.46
N PHE A 471 -3.58 2.63 3.42
CA PHE A 471 -3.95 1.71 2.36
C PHE A 471 -5.45 1.41 2.34
N ASP A 472 -6.04 1.05 3.47
CA ASP A 472 -7.45 0.66 3.54
C ASP A 472 -8.39 1.88 3.59
N GLY A 473 -7.97 2.96 4.23
CA GLY A 473 -8.75 4.20 4.33
C GLY A 473 -8.73 5.05 3.05
N GLY A 474 -7.80 4.79 2.12
CA GLY A 474 -7.73 5.53 0.86
C GLY A 474 -7.31 6.99 1.06
N THR A 475 -6.39 7.21 2.00
CA THR A 475 -5.90 8.56 2.34
C THR A 475 -4.37 8.64 2.32
N ILE A 476 -3.86 9.85 2.11
CA ILE A 476 -2.48 10.20 2.46
C ILE A 476 -2.55 11.03 3.73
N ARG A 477 -1.74 10.67 4.72
CA ARG A 477 -1.70 11.34 6.02
C ARG A 477 -0.34 11.94 6.28
N ARG A 478 -0.33 13.01 7.08
CA ARG A 478 0.87 13.77 7.46
C ARG A 478 0.98 13.89 8.96
N ILE A 479 2.18 13.65 9.48
CA ILE A 479 2.52 13.79 10.88
C ILE A 479 3.23 15.14 11.08
N GLU A 480 2.57 16.05 11.76
CA GLU A 480 3.02 17.43 11.99
C GLU A 480 3.52 17.61 13.41
N TYR A 481 4.32 18.66 13.63
CA TYR A 481 4.79 19.05 14.97
C TYR A 481 4.51 20.53 15.24
N TYR A 482 3.76 20.80 16.29
CA TYR A 482 3.32 22.13 16.72
C TYR A 482 3.94 22.60 18.03
N GLY A 483 4.87 21.82 18.61
CA GLY A 483 5.57 22.21 19.82
C GLY A 483 4.73 22.04 21.07
N GLN A 484 4.30 23.15 21.67
CA GLN A 484 3.55 23.18 22.94
C GLN A 484 2.09 23.62 22.77
N ASN A 485 1.66 23.95 21.55
CA ASN A 485 0.31 24.41 21.28
C ASN A 485 -0.18 23.86 19.94
N GLN A 486 -0.85 22.72 20.00
CA GLN A 486 -1.41 21.97 18.90
C GLN A 486 -2.74 22.61 18.49
N PRO A 487 -3.03 22.74 17.19
CA PRO A 487 -4.31 23.29 16.76
C PRO A 487 -5.48 22.37 17.16
N PRO A 488 -6.66 22.93 17.47
CA PRO A 488 -7.85 22.15 17.78
C PRO A 488 -8.23 21.13 16.71
N ILE A 489 -8.87 20.02 17.12
CA ILE A 489 -9.54 19.08 16.24
C ILE A 489 -10.99 19.52 16.08
N VAL A 490 -11.35 19.97 14.88
CA VAL A 490 -12.69 20.49 14.59
C VAL A 490 -13.67 19.36 14.26
N ALA A 491 -14.74 19.25 15.03
CA ALA A 491 -15.85 18.34 14.75
C ALA A 491 -17.13 19.14 14.57
N ALA A 492 -17.50 19.40 13.32
CA ALA A 492 -18.64 20.23 12.96
C ALA A 492 -19.68 19.44 12.15
N THR A 493 -20.96 19.64 12.46
CA THR A 493 -22.09 19.00 11.76
C THR A 493 -23.20 20.01 11.48
N ALA A 494 -24.11 19.66 10.56
CA ALA A 494 -25.29 20.45 10.24
C ALA A 494 -26.53 19.56 10.08
N ASN A 495 -27.71 20.09 10.44
CA ASN A 495 -28.98 19.42 10.29
C ASN A 495 -30.14 20.41 10.08
N PRO A 496 -30.96 20.25 9.01
CA PRO A 496 -30.73 19.38 7.84
C PRO A 496 -29.68 19.98 6.89
N THR A 497 -29.04 19.16 6.05
CA THR A 497 -28.13 19.65 4.99
C THR A 497 -28.82 19.91 3.65
N TYR A 498 -30.11 19.58 3.53
CA TYR A 498 -30.91 19.85 2.34
C TYR A 498 -32.40 19.99 2.69
N GLY A 499 -33.21 20.57 1.79
CA GLY A 499 -34.65 20.70 2.01
C GLY A 499 -35.30 21.82 1.20
N ALA A 500 -36.56 22.14 1.50
CA ALA A 500 -37.27 23.25 0.85
C ALA A 500 -36.66 24.61 1.24
N ALA A 501 -36.63 25.55 0.29
CA ALA A 501 -36.19 26.91 0.54
C ALA A 501 -37.35 27.78 1.07
N PRO A 502 -37.10 28.69 2.03
CA PRO A 502 -35.83 28.87 2.73
C PRO A 502 -35.58 27.74 3.75
N LEU A 503 -34.33 27.28 3.83
CA LEU A 503 -33.94 26.16 4.68
C LEU A 503 -33.32 26.66 5.98
N ASN A 504 -33.98 26.38 7.11
CA ASN A 504 -33.41 26.66 8.43
C ASN A 504 -32.52 25.49 8.86
N VAL A 505 -31.23 25.76 9.06
CA VAL A 505 -30.20 24.76 9.39
C VAL A 505 -29.64 25.06 10.78
N SER A 506 -29.55 24.02 11.60
CA SER A 506 -28.83 24.07 12.87
C SER A 506 -27.43 23.47 12.69
N PHE A 507 -26.43 24.12 13.25
CA PHE A 507 -25.04 23.67 13.22
C PHE A 507 -24.59 23.28 14.63
N ASP A 508 -23.62 22.38 14.73
CA ASP A 508 -23.02 21.96 15.98
C ASP A 508 -21.54 21.67 15.81
N ALA A 509 -20.70 22.48 16.46
CA ALA A 509 -19.25 22.27 16.57
C ALA A 509 -18.80 21.94 18.01
N SER A 510 -19.73 21.70 18.93
CA SER A 510 -19.45 21.47 20.35
C SER A 510 -18.68 20.18 20.65
N ALA A 511 -18.63 19.26 19.68
CA ALA A 511 -17.81 18.05 19.75
C ALA A 511 -16.33 18.29 19.42
N SER A 512 -15.95 19.51 19.02
CA SER A 512 -14.55 19.88 18.80
C SER A 512 -13.75 19.78 20.10
N SER A 513 -12.49 19.42 20.01
CA SER A 513 -11.60 19.21 21.16
C SER A 513 -10.21 19.79 20.89
N ASP A 514 -9.47 20.08 21.96
CA ASP A 514 -8.07 20.43 21.87
C ASP A 514 -7.18 19.26 22.36
N PRO A 515 -6.10 18.90 21.65
CA PRO A 515 -5.13 17.92 22.15
C PRO A 515 -4.42 18.35 23.44
N ASP A 516 -4.27 19.66 23.68
CA ASP A 516 -3.58 20.20 24.84
C ASP A 516 -4.48 20.26 26.08
N VAL A 517 -4.02 19.60 27.15
CA VAL A 517 -4.84 19.41 28.35
C VAL A 517 -5.08 20.74 29.07
N GLY A 518 -6.36 21.12 29.15
CA GLY A 518 -6.82 22.29 29.88
C GLY A 518 -7.20 23.47 29.00
N ASP A 519 -7.00 23.34 27.69
CA ASP A 519 -7.34 24.39 26.74
C ASP A 519 -8.86 24.51 26.54
N THR A 520 -9.29 25.74 26.24
CA THR A 520 -10.67 26.12 26.01
C THR A 520 -10.85 26.64 24.59
N LEU A 521 -11.98 26.30 23.98
CA LEU A 521 -12.24 26.58 22.58
C LEU A 521 -13.17 27.78 22.39
N SER A 522 -12.89 28.54 21.34
CA SER A 522 -13.76 29.58 20.79
C SER A 522 -14.10 29.25 19.33
N TYR A 523 -15.27 29.70 18.89
CA TYR A 523 -15.83 29.39 17.57
C TYR A 523 -16.04 30.67 16.78
N ALA A 524 -15.81 30.60 15.48
CA ALA A 524 -16.11 31.65 14.54
C ALA A 524 -16.62 30.99 13.26
N TRP A 525 -17.87 31.23 12.88
CA TRP A 525 -18.51 30.61 11.73
C TRP A 525 -18.50 31.53 10.50
N ASP A 526 -18.27 30.90 9.35
CA ASP A 526 -18.55 31.41 8.00
C ASP A 526 -19.79 30.66 7.50
N LEU A 527 -20.97 31.21 7.84
CA LEU A 527 -22.28 30.63 7.53
C LEU A 527 -22.74 31.04 6.13
N ASP A 528 -22.32 32.18 5.60
CA ASP A 528 -22.74 32.62 4.26
C ASP A 528 -21.77 32.23 3.13
N GLY A 529 -20.58 31.73 3.47
CA GLY A 529 -19.58 31.22 2.53
C GLY A 529 -18.75 32.31 1.87
N ASP A 530 -18.69 33.52 2.42
CA ASP A 530 -17.92 34.64 1.88
C ASP A 530 -16.42 34.60 2.27
N GLY A 531 -16.03 33.68 3.15
CA GLY A 531 -14.68 33.49 3.65
C GLY A 531 -14.35 34.31 4.90
N ALA A 532 -15.28 35.12 5.39
CA ALA A 532 -15.21 35.79 6.68
C ALA A 532 -15.85 34.94 7.77
N TYR A 533 -15.14 34.81 8.90
CA TYR A 533 -15.60 34.03 10.04
C TYR A 533 -16.23 34.96 11.09
N ASP A 534 -17.28 35.68 10.74
CA ASP A 534 -17.90 36.74 11.55
C ASP A 534 -19.42 36.59 11.73
N ASP A 535 -20.04 35.54 11.21
CA ASP A 535 -21.50 35.33 11.30
C ASP A 535 -21.96 34.88 12.69
N SER A 536 -21.17 34.05 13.38
CA SER A 536 -21.51 33.58 14.72
C SER A 536 -20.29 33.12 15.52
N THR A 537 -20.37 33.29 16.84
CA THR A 537 -19.40 32.76 17.80
C THR A 537 -19.95 31.66 18.71
N LEU A 538 -21.17 31.19 18.46
CA LEU A 538 -21.79 30.12 19.24
C LEU A 538 -21.22 28.77 18.79
N ALA A 539 -21.09 27.82 19.72
CA ALA A 539 -20.79 26.43 19.36
C ALA A 539 -21.92 25.78 18.53
N GLN A 540 -23.16 26.23 18.74
CA GLN A 540 -24.37 25.73 18.08
C GLN A 540 -25.24 26.87 17.54
N PRO A 541 -24.87 27.49 16.40
CA PRO A 541 -25.70 28.51 15.77
C PRO A 541 -26.79 27.90 14.87
N SER A 542 -27.68 28.75 14.37
CA SER A 542 -28.59 28.42 13.28
C SER A 542 -28.57 29.51 12.21
N TYR A 543 -28.84 29.12 10.97
CA TYR A 543 -28.88 30.04 9.83
C TYR A 543 -29.99 29.65 8.85
N ILE A 544 -30.58 30.64 8.18
CA ILE A 544 -31.65 30.43 7.20
C ILE A 544 -31.12 30.69 5.80
N TYR A 545 -31.02 29.63 5.00
CA TYR A 545 -30.48 29.71 3.65
C TYR A 545 -31.54 29.99 2.60
N PRO A 546 -31.33 30.97 1.70
CA PRO A 546 -32.15 31.12 0.50
C PRO A 546 -31.91 29.94 -0.46
N ILE A 547 -32.72 29.85 -1.52
CA ILE A 547 -32.54 28.82 -2.55
C ILE A 547 -31.12 28.84 -3.13
N GLY A 548 -30.51 27.67 -3.27
CA GLY A 548 -29.14 27.51 -3.78
C GLY A 548 -28.30 26.53 -2.95
N ASN A 549 -27.09 26.29 -3.44
CA ASN A 549 -26.07 25.55 -2.71
C ASN A 549 -25.18 26.53 -1.95
N HIS A 550 -24.93 26.24 -0.67
CA HIS A 550 -24.11 27.06 0.22
C HIS A 550 -23.01 26.19 0.83
N THR A 551 -21.85 26.78 1.06
CA THR A 551 -20.71 26.10 1.70
C THR A 551 -20.43 26.79 3.03
N VAL A 552 -20.37 26.01 4.09
CA VAL A 552 -20.24 26.51 5.47
C VAL A 552 -18.98 25.97 6.09
N ARG A 553 -18.29 26.79 6.88
CA ARG A 553 -17.12 26.38 7.67
C ARG A 553 -17.15 27.01 9.06
N VAL A 554 -16.47 26.35 10.01
CA VAL A 554 -16.18 26.92 11.32
C VAL A 554 -14.68 26.93 11.55
N ARG A 555 -14.17 28.06 12.05
CA ARG A 555 -12.85 28.16 12.65
C ARG A 555 -12.98 27.97 14.15
N VAL A 556 -12.25 27.01 14.68
CA VAL A 556 -12.14 26.76 16.12
C VAL A 556 -10.75 27.21 16.56
N THR A 557 -10.67 28.00 17.61
CA THR A 557 -9.42 28.60 18.12
C THR A 557 -9.28 28.32 19.61
N ASP A 558 -8.12 27.83 20.03
CA ASP A 558 -7.78 27.64 21.44
C ASP A 558 -7.52 28.98 22.15
N ASN A 559 -7.31 28.94 23.48
CA ASN A 559 -7.01 30.13 24.28
C ASN A 559 -5.56 30.63 24.18
N HIS A 560 -4.71 29.97 23.41
CA HIS A 560 -3.31 30.31 23.15
C HIS A 560 -3.08 30.84 21.72
N GLY A 561 -4.11 30.82 20.87
CA GLY A 561 -4.17 31.38 19.54
C GLY A 561 -4.01 30.40 18.36
N ALA A 562 -3.79 29.09 18.57
CA ALA A 562 -3.82 28.16 17.43
C ALA A 562 -5.26 27.84 17.04
N TYR A 563 -5.45 27.55 15.75
CA TYR A 563 -6.77 27.35 15.18
C TYR A 563 -6.75 26.32 14.08
N ALA A 564 -7.91 25.68 13.89
CA ALA A 564 -8.20 24.84 12.75
C ALA A 564 -9.56 25.22 12.15
N ILE A 565 -9.76 24.88 10.88
CA ILE A 565 -10.98 25.14 10.13
C ILE A 565 -11.59 23.79 9.74
N SER A 566 -12.91 23.65 9.88
CA SER A 566 -13.61 22.43 9.49
C SER A 566 -13.51 22.16 7.98
N ASP A 567 -13.71 20.90 7.62
CA ASP A 567 -14.13 20.56 6.26
C ASP A 567 -15.39 21.35 5.85
N PRO A 568 -15.56 21.61 4.54
CA PRO A 568 -16.73 22.32 4.04
C PRO A 568 -18.01 21.49 4.28
N ILE A 569 -18.99 22.10 4.95
CA ILE A 569 -20.34 21.54 5.07
C ILE A 569 -21.20 22.09 3.94
N LEU A 570 -21.69 21.21 3.07
CA LEU A 570 -22.53 21.59 1.93
C LEU A 570 -24.00 21.61 2.31
N ILE A 571 -24.67 22.73 2.05
CA ILE A 571 -26.10 22.92 2.30
C ILE A 571 -26.83 23.13 0.96
N SER A 572 -27.86 22.33 0.70
CA SER A 572 -28.67 22.40 -0.53
C SER A 572 -30.09 22.88 -0.22
N SER A 573 -30.31 24.19 -0.30
CA SER A 573 -31.61 24.81 0.00
C SER A 573 -32.47 24.93 -1.25
N GLY A 574 -33.71 24.44 -1.18
CA GLY A 574 -34.64 24.37 -2.29
C GLY A 574 -34.46 23.16 -3.20
N ASN A 575 -33.55 22.24 -2.87
CA ASN A 575 -33.35 20.98 -3.58
C ASN A 575 -33.31 19.81 -2.58
N THR A 576 -33.78 18.63 -2.98
CA THR A 576 -33.70 17.41 -2.17
C THR A 576 -33.03 16.30 -2.98
N PRO A 577 -32.26 15.40 -2.35
CA PRO A 577 -31.69 14.26 -3.04
C PRO A 577 -32.79 13.40 -3.70
N PRO A 578 -32.52 12.85 -4.89
CA PRO A 578 -33.45 11.98 -5.56
C PRO A 578 -33.66 10.68 -4.77
N THR A 579 -34.90 10.19 -4.74
CA THR A 579 -35.24 8.87 -4.20
C THR A 579 -35.23 7.86 -5.34
N PRO A 580 -34.17 7.05 -5.50
CA PRO A 580 -34.11 6.07 -6.56
C PRO A 580 -34.99 4.85 -6.25
N GLN A 581 -35.60 4.29 -7.29
CA GLN A 581 -36.35 3.06 -7.26
C GLN A 581 -35.93 2.17 -8.44
N ILE A 582 -35.59 0.91 -8.14
CA ILE A 582 -35.44 -0.13 -9.16
C ILE A 582 -36.84 -0.62 -9.53
N ASN A 583 -37.23 -0.42 -10.80
CA ASN A 583 -38.52 -0.87 -11.33
C ASN A 583 -38.43 -2.30 -11.84
N THR A 584 -37.32 -2.64 -12.51
CA THR A 584 -36.98 -4.00 -12.92
C THR A 584 -35.47 -4.24 -12.73
N PRO A 585 -35.04 -5.45 -12.36
CA PRO A 585 -35.87 -6.61 -11.99
C PRO A 585 -36.64 -6.37 -10.68
N THR A 586 -37.87 -6.90 -10.58
CA THR A 586 -38.67 -6.77 -9.35
C THR A 586 -38.09 -7.64 -8.24
N LEU A 587 -38.35 -7.28 -6.98
CA LEU A 587 -37.97 -8.10 -5.82
C LEU A 587 -38.48 -9.54 -5.98
N GLY A 588 -37.57 -10.52 -5.85
CA GLY A 588 -37.88 -11.95 -6.04
C GLY A 588 -37.65 -12.48 -7.46
N THR A 589 -37.16 -11.66 -8.40
CA THR A 589 -36.71 -12.15 -9.70
C THR A 589 -35.61 -13.19 -9.51
N THR A 590 -35.84 -14.40 -9.99
CA THR A 590 -34.82 -15.46 -10.05
C THR A 590 -34.12 -15.41 -11.41
N TRP A 591 -32.86 -15.83 -11.44
CA TRP A 591 -32.03 -15.84 -12.63
C TRP A 591 -31.10 -17.06 -12.61
N LYS A 592 -30.54 -17.41 -13.77
CA LYS A 592 -29.42 -18.35 -13.90
C LYS A 592 -28.35 -17.77 -14.83
N VAL A 593 -27.15 -18.35 -14.76
CA VAL A 593 -26.03 -17.96 -15.63
C VAL A 593 -26.46 -18.07 -17.11
N GLY A 594 -26.23 -17.00 -17.87
CA GLY A 594 -26.59 -16.87 -19.28
C GLY A 594 -27.92 -16.14 -19.53
N ASP A 595 -28.71 -15.85 -18.49
CA ASP A 595 -29.92 -15.05 -18.66
C ASP A 595 -29.57 -13.57 -18.92
N THR A 596 -30.27 -12.95 -19.87
CA THR A 596 -30.25 -11.49 -20.04
C THR A 596 -31.28 -10.86 -19.11
N ILE A 597 -30.82 -10.06 -18.16
CA ILE A 597 -31.69 -9.33 -17.24
C ILE A 597 -31.81 -7.88 -17.71
N ASN A 598 -33.00 -7.49 -18.15
CA ASN A 598 -33.29 -6.09 -18.42
C ASN A 598 -33.56 -5.35 -17.12
N PHE A 599 -32.95 -4.19 -16.95
CA PHE A 599 -33.16 -3.32 -15.80
C PHE A 599 -33.79 -1.99 -16.20
N SER A 600 -34.49 -1.40 -15.25
CA SER A 600 -35.06 -0.06 -15.37
C SER A 600 -35.26 0.50 -13.98
N GLY A 601 -35.25 1.82 -13.89
CA GLY A 601 -35.47 2.53 -12.65
C GLY A 601 -36.08 3.89 -12.90
N SER A 602 -36.54 4.47 -11.82
CA SER A 602 -37.03 5.83 -11.76
C SER A 602 -36.48 6.48 -10.51
N ALA A 603 -36.37 7.79 -10.55
CA ALA A 603 -36.13 8.56 -9.35
C ALA A 603 -36.99 9.82 -9.40
N THR A 604 -37.42 10.24 -8.23
CA THR A 604 -38.13 11.50 -8.01
C THR A 604 -37.44 12.21 -6.85
N ASP A 605 -37.31 13.52 -6.93
CA ASP A 605 -37.06 14.35 -5.76
C ASP A 605 -38.31 15.19 -5.46
N GLY A 606 -38.26 15.99 -4.41
CA GLY A 606 -39.36 16.86 -4.01
C GLY A 606 -39.66 18.01 -4.98
N GLN A 607 -38.82 18.23 -5.99
CA GLN A 607 -38.83 19.38 -6.90
C GLN A 607 -39.19 18.97 -8.34
N ASP A 608 -38.72 17.81 -8.78
CA ASP A 608 -38.83 17.28 -10.13
C ASP A 608 -39.74 16.06 -10.15
N ALA A 609 -40.81 16.15 -10.96
CA ALA A 609 -41.79 15.07 -11.08
C ALA A 609 -41.23 13.79 -11.74
N SER A 610 -40.10 13.87 -12.45
CA SER A 610 -39.38 12.70 -12.99
C SER A 610 -37.94 13.03 -13.39
N ILE A 611 -36.97 12.26 -12.91
CA ILE A 611 -35.58 12.35 -13.34
C ILE A 611 -35.38 11.47 -14.59
N PRO A 612 -34.77 12.00 -15.68
CA PRO A 612 -34.61 11.24 -16.91
C PRO A 612 -33.62 10.09 -16.73
N ALA A 613 -33.84 8.99 -17.45
CA ALA A 613 -32.97 7.82 -17.39
C ALA A 613 -31.49 8.10 -17.72
N SER A 614 -31.21 9.14 -18.51
CA SER A 614 -29.85 9.59 -18.83
C SER A 614 -29.07 10.16 -17.64
N ALA A 615 -29.73 10.45 -16.52
CA ALA A 615 -29.10 10.93 -15.30
C ALA A 615 -28.78 9.81 -14.31
N PHE A 616 -29.11 8.55 -14.64
CA PHE A 616 -28.82 7.40 -13.77
C PHE A 616 -27.52 6.72 -14.17
N THR A 617 -26.69 6.44 -13.18
CA THR A 617 -25.59 5.47 -13.29
C THR A 617 -26.06 4.17 -12.64
N TRP A 618 -25.78 3.04 -13.28
CA TRP A 618 -26.22 1.74 -12.79
C TRP A 618 -25.03 0.91 -12.34
N THR A 619 -25.18 0.18 -11.25
CA THR A 619 -24.22 -0.84 -10.85
C THR A 619 -24.97 -2.13 -10.54
N LEU A 620 -24.59 -3.20 -11.21
CA LEU A 620 -25.04 -4.55 -10.92
C LEU A 620 -24.12 -5.16 -9.88
N ILE A 621 -24.66 -5.48 -8.70
CA ILE A 621 -23.94 -6.13 -7.61
C ILE A 621 -24.61 -7.48 -7.34
N MET A 622 -23.84 -8.55 -7.42
CA MET A 622 -24.30 -9.87 -7.02
C MET A 622 -24.03 -10.08 -5.53
N HIS A 623 -25.09 -10.27 -4.75
CA HIS A 623 -24.99 -10.68 -3.35
C HIS A 623 -25.00 -12.21 -3.27
N HIS A 624 -23.92 -12.79 -2.75
CA HIS A 624 -23.70 -14.23 -2.71
C HIS A 624 -23.48 -14.69 -1.25
N CYS A 625 -24.32 -15.62 -0.78
CA CYS A 625 -24.34 -16.10 0.62
C CYS A 625 -24.39 -17.64 0.73
N PRO A 626 -23.37 -18.39 0.27
CA PRO A 626 -23.35 -19.84 0.40
C PRO A 626 -23.05 -20.31 1.85
N SER A 627 -22.35 -19.47 2.63
CA SER A 627 -22.01 -19.69 4.04
C SER A 627 -21.70 -18.36 4.76
N ASN A 628 -21.02 -17.44 4.07
CA ASN A 628 -20.85 -16.03 4.44
C ASN A 628 -21.37 -15.12 3.32
N CYS A 629 -22.11 -14.08 3.69
CA CYS A 629 -22.60 -13.11 2.72
C CYS A 629 -21.49 -12.16 2.28
N HIS A 630 -21.29 -12.03 0.98
CA HIS A 630 -20.40 -11.04 0.36
C HIS A 630 -20.99 -10.56 -0.97
N THR A 631 -20.41 -9.51 -1.54
CA THR A 631 -20.85 -8.88 -2.80
C THR A 631 -19.79 -8.99 -3.88
N HIS A 632 -20.23 -9.09 -5.13
CA HIS A 632 -19.40 -8.97 -6.33
C HIS A 632 -19.96 -7.85 -7.19
N PRO A 633 -19.24 -6.75 -7.42
CA PRO A 633 -19.57 -5.81 -8.49
C PRO A 633 -19.42 -6.55 -9.82
N ILE A 634 -20.49 -6.65 -10.60
CA ILE A 634 -20.51 -7.38 -11.87
C ILE A 634 -20.23 -6.43 -13.03
N GLN A 635 -20.95 -5.31 -13.06
CA GLN A 635 -20.88 -4.35 -14.16
C GLN A 635 -21.46 -3.01 -13.72
N SER A 636 -20.92 -1.91 -14.24
CA SER A 636 -21.53 -0.59 -14.16
C SER A 636 -21.91 -0.10 -15.56
N PHE A 637 -22.99 0.68 -15.68
CA PHE A 637 -23.51 1.23 -16.93
C PHE A 637 -23.67 2.74 -16.85
#